data_AF-A0A958K4A0-F1
#
_entry.id   AF-A0A958K4A0-F1
#
_cell.length_a   1.000
_cell.length_b   1.000
_cell.length_c   1.000
_cell.angle_alpha   90.00
_cell.angle_beta   90.00
_cell.angle_gamma   90.00
#
_symmetry.space_group_name_H-M   'P 1'
#
loop_
_entity.id
_entity.type
_entity.pdbx_description
1 polymer ?
#
loop_
_entity_poly.entity_id
_entity_poly.type
_entity_poly.pdbx_seq_one_letter_code
_entity_poly.pdbx_strand_id
1 'polypeptide(L)'
;MLNLSNRASSKDVASLTFHDSNFTKWQALQASLREVGVSGAFKLGIVAEPYESEFGHKSMVHFANPYEDLTIDNDGKLSGDKEAPLMIQSLPSYSTVEEVEAIKAQTVAMPETCEMLFALAQARAISNMLLLEGDTAIGKTFTIELFTKILYGPSVSPFDFYCNGQTDVSDLLGTWTPKTSNAEDREKWNRFIASEEGLKRFEELVDAPGLPEGRDLTDRQRALSHHLQELAKSIGLSSGAQWSFTPGALGMCYEGKFDPESRSLVSASGGNGFVLHVQEIGRARAIVANALLETRGKNGRMNDSLQLWRNGGQKLTRGSDALIVISNNPEEDSSFQGINSLDKALLRGLMSVKFLEGLSPYSLAMASDQYFRYERSNTPEHKPFNCLLELYNYPDDIGRMLGSVMSVFHGKFTKALSSSAGSRSKDLVVPS
;
A
#
# COMPACT_ATOMS: atom_id res chain seq x y z
N MET A 1 16.02 6.64 -11.77
CA MET A 1 17.23 7.18 -11.11
C MET A 1 16.94 7.39 -9.63
N LEU A 2 17.34 6.46 -8.77
CA LEU A 2 17.27 6.62 -7.31
C LEU A 2 18.35 7.61 -6.87
N ASN A 3 17.96 8.73 -6.26
CA ASN A 3 18.90 9.75 -5.77
C ASN A 3 19.46 9.35 -4.40
N LEU A 4 20.35 8.36 -4.37
CA LEU A 4 21.04 7.88 -3.17
C LEU A 4 22.34 8.66 -2.96
N SER A 5 22.24 9.90 -2.49
CA SER A 5 23.39 10.66 -1.99
C SER A 5 23.49 10.52 -0.48
N ASN A 6 24.01 9.37 -0.03
CA ASN A 6 24.67 9.23 1.28
C ASN A 6 25.53 7.95 1.27
N ARG A 7 26.72 8.04 0.67
CA ARG A 7 27.77 7.03 0.82
C ARG A 7 28.34 7.13 2.24
N ALA A 8 27.95 6.21 3.10
CA ALA A 8 28.69 5.92 4.32
C ALA A 8 30.10 5.41 3.94
N SER A 9 31.11 5.89 4.65
CA SER A 9 32.52 5.64 4.40
C SER A 9 32.91 4.16 4.50
N SER A 10 33.70 3.72 3.53
CA SER A 10 34.09 2.34 3.21
C SER A 10 35.14 1.70 4.15
N LYS A 11 34.93 1.67 5.48
CA LYS A 11 35.97 1.11 6.36
C LYS A 11 35.62 0.04 7.40
N ASP A 12 34.37 -0.41 7.53
CA ASP A 12 34.04 -1.51 8.47
C ASP A 12 33.15 -2.59 7.84
N VAL A 13 33.55 -3.14 6.68
CA VAL A 13 33.01 -4.44 6.21
C VAL A 13 34.00 -5.52 6.61
N ALA A 14 33.81 -6.08 7.80
CA ALA A 14 34.49 -7.31 8.19
C ALA A 14 34.18 -8.40 7.16
N SER A 15 35.23 -9.02 6.62
CA SER A 15 35.16 -10.12 5.67
C SER A 15 34.43 -11.32 6.31
N LEU A 16 33.14 -11.45 6.03
CA LEU A 16 32.38 -12.67 6.30
C LEU A 16 32.85 -13.74 5.31
N THR A 17 33.64 -14.69 5.79
CA THR A 17 33.89 -15.95 5.07
C THR A 17 32.58 -16.72 4.98
N PHE A 18 31.93 -16.68 3.82
CA PHE A 18 30.76 -17.50 3.52
C PHE A 18 31.19 -18.98 3.46
N HIS A 19 30.55 -19.84 4.25
CA HIS A 19 30.64 -21.29 4.06
C HIS A 19 30.02 -21.65 2.69
N ASP A 20 30.69 -22.53 1.94
CA ASP A 20 30.38 -22.95 0.57
C ASP A 20 28.90 -23.37 0.37
N SER A 21 28.31 -24.00 1.38
CA SER A 21 26.89 -24.42 1.37
C SER A 21 25.89 -23.25 1.39
N ASN A 22 26.23 -22.12 2.00
CA ASN A 22 25.37 -20.93 2.00
C ASN A 22 25.45 -20.17 0.67
N PHE A 23 26.61 -20.23 0.01
CA PHE A 23 26.80 -19.62 -1.30
C PHE A 23 25.94 -20.32 -2.37
N THR A 24 25.98 -21.67 -2.42
CA THR A 24 25.15 -22.45 -3.34
C THR A 24 23.66 -22.23 -3.13
N LYS A 25 23.20 -22.15 -1.88
CA LYS A 25 21.80 -21.84 -1.57
C LYS A 25 21.41 -20.44 -2.05
N TRP A 26 22.29 -19.46 -1.85
CA TRP A 26 22.04 -18.10 -2.29
C TRP A 26 21.99 -17.97 -3.82
N GLN A 27 22.89 -18.66 -4.54
CA GLN A 27 22.83 -18.73 -6.00
C GLN A 27 21.55 -19.40 -6.51
N ALA A 28 21.12 -20.50 -5.87
CA ALA A 28 19.86 -21.17 -6.21
C ALA A 28 18.65 -20.24 -5.96
N LEU A 29 18.64 -19.48 -4.88
CA LEU A 29 17.60 -18.49 -4.59
C LEU A 29 17.56 -17.39 -5.66
N GLN A 30 18.72 -16.84 -6.07
CA GLN A 30 18.78 -15.86 -7.15
C GLN A 30 18.25 -16.40 -8.48
N ALA A 31 18.61 -17.64 -8.82
CA ALA A 31 18.10 -18.30 -10.02
C ALA A 31 16.58 -18.45 -9.97
N SER A 32 16.02 -18.84 -8.83
CA SER A 32 14.57 -18.95 -8.63
C SER A 32 13.86 -17.60 -8.71
N LEU A 33 14.47 -16.53 -8.18
CA LEU A 33 13.92 -15.16 -8.26
C LEU A 33 13.94 -14.60 -9.70
N ARG A 34 14.87 -15.07 -10.55
CA ARG A 34 14.93 -14.77 -12.00
C ARG A 34 14.31 -15.88 -12.86
N GLU A 35 13.49 -16.75 -12.30
CA GLU A 35 12.83 -17.79 -13.09
C GLU A 35 11.97 -17.14 -14.17
N VAL A 36 12.09 -17.63 -15.41
CA VAL A 36 11.38 -17.11 -16.57
C VAL A 36 10.14 -17.98 -16.84
N GLY A 37 8.99 -17.34 -17.03
CA GLY A 37 7.74 -18.00 -17.40
C GLY A 37 7.67 -18.37 -18.89
N VAL A 38 6.54 -18.97 -19.29
CA VAL A 38 6.32 -19.50 -20.66
C VAL A 38 6.39 -18.41 -21.75
N SER A 39 6.14 -17.16 -21.40
CA SER A 39 6.21 -16.01 -22.33
C SER A 39 7.61 -15.39 -22.48
N GLY A 40 8.62 -15.91 -21.77
CA GLY A 40 9.95 -15.30 -21.74
C GLY A 40 10.08 -14.12 -20.76
N ALA A 41 8.99 -13.73 -20.10
CA ALA A 41 9.00 -12.76 -19.00
C ALA A 41 9.39 -13.43 -17.68
N PHE A 42 10.02 -12.68 -16.78
CA PHE A 42 10.30 -13.19 -15.43
C PHE A 42 9.01 -13.52 -14.68
N LYS A 43 9.08 -14.43 -13.71
CA LYS A 43 8.08 -14.54 -12.65
C LYS A 43 8.18 -13.31 -11.72
N LEU A 44 7.25 -13.19 -10.77
CA LEU A 44 7.03 -12.01 -9.93
C LEU A 44 8.23 -11.59 -9.03
N GLY A 45 9.40 -12.24 -9.13
CA GLY A 45 10.53 -11.98 -8.24
C GLY A 45 10.25 -12.36 -6.79
N ILE A 46 9.44 -13.42 -6.60
CA ILE A 46 9.03 -13.90 -5.28
C ILE A 46 9.33 -15.39 -5.15
N VAL A 47 9.99 -15.77 -4.06
CA VAL A 47 10.20 -17.17 -3.66
C VAL A 47 9.76 -17.31 -2.20
N ALA A 48 8.96 -18.33 -1.89
CA ALA A 48 8.57 -18.66 -0.53
C ALA A 48 9.19 -19.98 -0.10
N GLU A 49 9.73 -20.01 1.12
CA GLU A 49 10.30 -21.20 1.75
C GLU A 49 9.56 -21.49 3.06
N PRO A 50 9.40 -22.78 3.45
CA PRO A 50 8.79 -23.13 4.73
C PRO A 50 9.53 -22.46 5.90
N TYR A 51 8.78 -21.86 6.82
CA TYR A 51 9.32 -21.18 7.99
C TYR A 51 8.29 -21.20 9.10
N GLU A 52 8.67 -21.64 10.28
CA GLU A 52 7.80 -21.58 11.45
C GLU A 52 8.43 -20.67 12.51
N SER A 53 7.59 -19.83 13.11
CA SER A 53 8.00 -18.97 14.22
C SER A 53 6.97 -19.04 15.34
N GLU A 54 7.39 -18.63 16.55
CA GLU A 54 6.50 -18.50 17.71
C GLU A 54 5.35 -17.49 17.50
N PHE A 55 5.47 -16.63 16.49
CA PHE A 55 4.45 -15.64 16.12
C PHE A 55 3.42 -16.16 15.11
N GLY A 56 3.50 -17.43 14.69
CA GLY A 56 2.53 -18.06 13.78
C GLY A 56 2.80 -17.85 12.29
N HIS A 57 3.95 -17.27 11.92
CA HIS A 57 4.42 -17.26 10.53
C HIS A 57 4.63 -18.69 10.02
N LYS A 58 4.28 -18.92 8.75
CA LYS A 58 4.29 -20.23 8.07
C LYS A 58 5.28 -20.29 6.89
N SER A 59 5.74 -19.15 6.41
CA SER A 59 6.77 -19.07 5.37
C SER A 59 7.68 -17.86 5.51
N MET A 60 8.88 -17.97 4.95
CA MET A 60 9.79 -16.87 4.70
C MET A 60 9.64 -16.52 3.22
N VAL A 61 9.29 -15.26 2.92
CA VAL A 61 9.09 -14.80 1.55
C VAL A 61 10.23 -13.88 1.16
N HIS A 62 10.91 -14.25 0.09
CA HIS A 62 12.00 -13.50 -0.52
C HIS A 62 11.46 -12.68 -1.69
N PHE A 63 11.72 -11.38 -1.67
CA PHE A 63 11.36 -10.42 -2.71
C PHE A 63 12.63 -9.90 -3.37
N ALA A 64 12.63 -9.83 -4.69
CA ALA A 64 13.63 -9.12 -5.48
C ALA A 64 12.96 -8.49 -6.71
N ASN A 65 13.61 -7.48 -7.29
CA ASN A 65 13.20 -6.98 -8.60
C ASN A 65 14.00 -7.73 -9.69
N PRO A 66 13.40 -8.70 -10.41
CA PRO A 66 14.14 -9.48 -11.42
C PRO A 66 14.55 -8.65 -12.63
N TYR A 67 13.95 -7.46 -12.81
CA TYR A 67 14.28 -6.49 -13.84
C TYR A 67 15.37 -5.50 -13.40
N GLU A 68 15.88 -5.60 -12.17
CA GLU A 68 17.02 -4.81 -11.71
C GLU A 68 18.23 -5.04 -12.63
N ASP A 69 18.91 -3.95 -12.98
CA ASP A 69 20.05 -3.90 -13.92
C ASP A 69 19.76 -4.34 -15.36
N LEU A 70 18.48 -4.48 -15.72
CA LEU A 70 18.04 -4.70 -17.09
C LEU A 70 17.48 -3.43 -17.72
N THR A 71 17.80 -3.25 -19.00
CA THR A 71 17.21 -2.23 -19.86
C THR A 71 16.23 -2.87 -20.80
N ILE A 72 15.03 -2.29 -20.88
CA ILE A 72 14.01 -2.70 -21.84
C ILE A 72 14.02 -1.69 -22.98
N ASP A 73 14.31 -2.15 -24.19
CA ASP A 73 14.24 -1.28 -25.36
C ASP A 73 12.78 -1.04 -25.83
N ASN A 74 12.62 -0.16 -26.82
CA ASN A 74 11.30 0.17 -27.37
C ASN A 74 10.57 -1.01 -28.02
N ASP A 75 11.31 -2.07 -28.39
CA ASP A 75 10.76 -3.29 -28.96
C ASP A 75 10.45 -4.34 -27.88
N GLY A 76 10.62 -3.99 -26.60
CA GLY A 76 10.39 -4.88 -25.47
C GLY A 76 11.48 -5.93 -25.27
N LYS A 77 12.65 -5.77 -25.87
CA LYS A 77 13.78 -6.67 -25.62
C LYS A 77 14.52 -6.26 -24.37
N LEU A 78 14.67 -7.23 -23.48
CA LEU A 78 15.52 -7.14 -22.30
C LEU A 78 16.99 -7.26 -22.71
N SER A 79 17.77 -6.27 -22.34
CA SER A 79 19.24 -6.21 -22.44
C SER A 79 19.82 -5.87 -21.07
N GLY A 80 21.09 -6.18 -20.84
CA GLY A 80 21.73 -6.01 -19.52
C GLY A 80 22.31 -7.29 -18.97
N ASP A 81 22.87 -7.21 -17.76
CA ASP A 81 23.54 -8.33 -17.12
C ASP A 81 22.53 -9.21 -16.36
N LYS A 82 22.11 -10.30 -17.01
CA LYS A 82 21.18 -11.29 -16.42
C LYS A 82 21.80 -12.12 -15.31
N GLU A 83 23.11 -11.98 -15.04
CA GLU A 83 23.83 -12.64 -13.95
C GLU A 83 24.18 -11.67 -12.82
N ALA A 84 23.89 -10.38 -12.97
CA ALA A 84 24.12 -9.38 -11.92
C ALA A 84 23.41 -9.78 -10.62
N PRO A 85 24.07 -9.72 -9.46
CA PRO A 85 23.48 -10.17 -8.22
C PRO A 85 22.27 -9.31 -7.83
N LEU A 86 21.13 -9.95 -7.61
CA LEU A 86 19.91 -9.28 -7.15
C LEU A 86 20.01 -8.85 -5.70
N MET A 87 19.47 -7.67 -5.38
CA MET A 87 19.13 -7.35 -4.01
C MET A 87 17.90 -8.15 -3.58
N ILE A 88 17.99 -8.84 -2.45
CA ILE A 88 16.94 -9.71 -1.92
C ILE A 88 16.50 -9.21 -0.56
N GLN A 89 15.19 -8.99 -0.40
CA GLN A 89 14.57 -8.69 0.88
C GLN A 89 13.73 -9.87 1.34
N SER A 90 14.03 -10.40 2.52
CA SER A 90 13.29 -11.52 3.11
C SER A 90 12.36 -11.02 4.21
N LEU A 91 11.12 -11.51 4.23
CA LEU A 91 10.12 -11.15 5.23
C LEU A 91 9.36 -12.38 5.71
N PRO A 92 9.07 -12.49 7.02
CA PRO A 92 8.21 -13.54 7.51
C PRO A 92 6.76 -13.28 7.05
N SER A 93 6.05 -14.38 6.77
CA SER A 93 4.67 -14.40 6.26
C SER A 93 3.82 -15.41 7.01
N TYR A 94 2.56 -15.06 7.24
CA TYR A 94 1.51 -15.92 7.75
C TYR A 94 0.86 -16.80 6.68
N SER A 95 1.20 -16.56 5.41
CA SER A 95 0.77 -17.41 4.29
C SER A 95 1.65 -18.65 4.20
N THR A 96 1.07 -19.77 3.77
CA THR A 96 1.86 -20.96 3.42
C THR A 96 2.56 -20.76 2.08
N VAL A 97 3.54 -21.62 1.76
CA VAL A 97 4.21 -21.61 0.46
C VAL A 97 3.20 -21.80 -0.68
N GLU A 98 2.25 -22.71 -0.51
CA GLU A 98 1.20 -23.01 -1.50
C GLU A 98 0.28 -21.82 -1.72
N GLU A 99 -0.10 -21.10 -0.65
CA GLU A 99 -0.90 -19.88 -0.76
C GLU A 99 -0.12 -18.80 -1.54
N VAL A 100 1.16 -18.60 -1.25
CA VAL A 100 2.00 -17.64 -1.96
C VAL A 100 2.12 -17.99 -3.45
N GLU A 101 2.34 -19.27 -3.79
CA GLU A 101 2.38 -19.71 -5.19
C GLU A 101 1.04 -19.53 -5.91
N ALA A 102 -0.08 -19.81 -5.25
CA ALA A 102 -1.42 -19.59 -5.81
C ALA A 102 -1.73 -18.10 -6.04
N ILE A 103 -1.25 -17.21 -5.16
CA ILE A 103 -1.38 -15.76 -5.31
C ILE A 103 -0.50 -15.27 -6.47
N LYS A 104 0.76 -15.72 -6.54
CA LYS A 104 1.69 -15.39 -7.63
C LYS A 104 1.13 -15.78 -9.00
N ALA A 105 0.51 -16.95 -9.11
CA ALA A 105 -0.04 -17.46 -10.37
C ALA A 105 -1.16 -16.57 -10.97
N GLN A 106 -1.80 -15.73 -10.15
CA GLN A 106 -2.86 -14.82 -10.58
C GLN A 106 -2.34 -13.47 -11.07
N THR A 107 -1.03 -13.23 -11.03
CA THR A 107 -0.43 -11.93 -11.29
C THR A 107 0.56 -11.96 -12.46
N VAL A 108 0.50 -10.93 -13.31
CA VAL A 108 1.56 -10.67 -14.30
C VAL A 108 2.72 -9.95 -13.63
N ALA A 109 3.91 -10.50 -13.80
CA ALA A 109 5.16 -9.94 -13.30
C ALA A 109 5.65 -8.78 -14.17
N MET A 110 4.85 -7.71 -14.26
CA MET A 110 5.28 -6.48 -14.93
C MET A 110 6.45 -5.84 -14.17
N PRO A 111 7.41 -5.21 -14.86
CA PRO A 111 8.51 -4.45 -14.25
C PRO A 111 8.09 -3.54 -13.10
N GLU A 112 7.05 -2.72 -13.30
CA GLU A 112 6.58 -1.75 -12.30
C GLU A 112 5.96 -2.46 -11.09
N THR A 113 5.24 -3.57 -11.31
CA THR A 113 4.71 -4.40 -10.22
C THR A 113 5.84 -5.01 -9.38
N CYS A 114 6.89 -5.53 -10.03
CA CYS A 114 8.03 -6.12 -9.32
C CYS A 114 8.83 -5.05 -8.55
N GLU A 115 9.02 -3.87 -9.14
CA GLU A 115 9.67 -2.73 -8.48
C GLU A 115 8.87 -2.27 -7.25
N MET A 116 7.54 -2.13 -7.37
CA MET A 116 6.66 -1.78 -6.25
C MET A 116 6.67 -2.83 -5.14
N LEU A 117 6.58 -4.12 -5.48
CA LEU A 117 6.64 -5.22 -4.50
C LEU A 117 7.97 -5.21 -3.74
N PHE A 118 9.08 -5.03 -4.45
CA PHE A 118 10.40 -4.97 -3.82
C PHE A 118 10.55 -3.73 -2.94
N ALA A 119 10.02 -2.58 -3.35
CA ALA A 119 10.02 -1.37 -2.54
C ALA A 119 9.16 -1.50 -1.27
N LEU A 120 7.99 -2.15 -1.36
CA LEU A 120 7.15 -2.49 -0.20
C LEU A 120 7.90 -3.38 0.79
N ALA A 121 8.58 -4.40 0.27
CA ALA A 121 9.37 -5.32 1.10
C ALA A 121 10.50 -4.57 1.83
N GLN A 122 11.25 -3.72 1.12
CA GLN A 122 12.32 -2.91 1.70
C GLN A 122 11.77 -1.95 2.76
N ALA A 123 10.72 -1.20 2.44
CA ALA A 123 10.10 -0.23 3.35
C ALA A 123 9.67 -0.89 4.67
N ARG A 124 9.05 -2.08 4.61
CA ARG A 124 8.72 -2.87 5.81
C ARG A 124 9.97 -3.25 6.60
N ALA A 125 10.99 -3.80 5.93
CA ALA A 125 12.20 -4.29 6.58
C ALA A 125 12.98 -3.20 7.33
N ILE A 126 13.03 -1.98 6.79
CA ILE A 126 13.69 -0.84 7.46
C ILE A 126 12.73 0.01 8.31
N SER A 127 11.45 -0.40 8.43
CA SER A 127 10.39 0.32 9.12
C SER A 127 10.25 1.77 8.63
N ASN A 128 10.26 2.00 7.32
CA ASN A 128 10.09 3.31 6.70
C ASN A 128 8.71 3.39 6.02
N MET A 129 8.13 4.58 5.95
CA MET A 129 6.93 4.81 5.16
C MET A 129 7.26 4.85 3.67
N LEU A 130 6.37 4.35 2.83
CA LEU A 130 6.55 4.31 1.39
C LEU A 130 5.56 5.23 0.69
N LEU A 131 6.04 6.07 -0.21
CA LEU A 131 5.23 6.79 -1.20
C LEU A 131 5.33 6.05 -2.54
N LEU A 132 4.17 5.62 -3.05
CA LEU A 132 3.99 5.18 -4.43
C LEU A 132 3.29 6.28 -5.22
N GLU A 133 4.02 6.95 -6.09
CA GLU A 133 3.48 8.01 -6.95
C GLU A 133 3.51 7.56 -8.41
N GLY A 134 2.41 7.76 -9.13
CA GLY A 134 2.32 7.41 -10.54
C GLY A 134 0.89 7.48 -11.02
N ASP A 135 0.66 7.32 -12.31
CA ASP A 135 -0.67 7.49 -12.90
C ASP A 135 -1.71 6.49 -12.37
N THR A 136 -2.97 6.78 -12.68
CA THR A 136 -4.06 5.82 -12.47
C THR A 136 -3.80 4.56 -13.30
N ALA A 137 -4.23 3.40 -12.81
CA ALA A 137 -4.09 2.10 -13.47
C ALA A 137 -2.65 1.54 -13.64
N ILE A 138 -1.62 2.17 -13.06
CA ILE A 138 -0.28 1.56 -12.98
C ILE A 138 -0.21 0.38 -11.97
N GLY A 139 -1.28 0.14 -11.23
CA GLY A 139 -1.39 -1.00 -10.32
C GLY A 139 -0.94 -0.74 -8.88
N LYS A 140 -0.91 0.52 -8.41
CA LYS A 140 -0.54 0.87 -7.01
C LYS A 140 -1.37 0.09 -5.98
N THR A 141 -2.70 0.27 -6.00
CA THR A 141 -3.64 -0.39 -5.07
C THR A 141 -3.56 -1.91 -5.20
N PHE A 142 -3.61 -2.42 -6.43
CA PHE A 142 -3.47 -3.85 -6.71
C PHE A 142 -2.18 -4.44 -6.12
N THR A 143 -1.04 -3.75 -6.24
CA THR A 143 0.24 -4.26 -5.77
C THR A 143 0.34 -4.28 -4.25
N ILE A 144 -0.25 -3.29 -3.57
CA ILE A 144 -0.32 -3.25 -2.10
C ILE A 144 -1.24 -4.36 -1.58
N GLU A 145 -2.39 -4.58 -2.21
CA GLU A 145 -3.27 -5.72 -1.91
C GLU A 145 -2.55 -7.05 -2.11
N LEU A 146 -1.86 -7.21 -3.24
CA LEU A 146 -1.09 -8.39 -3.56
C LEU A 146 0.00 -8.65 -2.51
N PHE A 147 0.77 -7.63 -2.15
CA PHE A 147 1.78 -7.71 -1.09
C PHE A 147 1.17 -8.14 0.25
N THR A 148 0.01 -7.57 0.60
CA THR A 148 -0.71 -7.93 1.83
C THR A 148 -1.17 -9.39 1.78
N LYS A 149 -1.72 -9.85 0.65
CA LYS A 149 -2.12 -11.24 0.48
C LYS A 149 -0.94 -12.21 0.59
N ILE A 150 0.20 -11.86 0.01
CA ILE A 150 1.43 -12.66 0.11
C ILE A 150 1.86 -12.83 1.57
N LEU A 151 1.73 -11.79 2.39
CA LEU A 151 2.18 -11.80 3.78
C LEU A 151 1.16 -12.35 4.78
N TYR A 152 -0.14 -12.22 4.51
CA TYR A 152 -1.18 -12.50 5.50
C TYR A 152 -2.23 -13.52 5.03
N GLY A 153 -2.31 -13.83 3.74
CA GLY A 153 -3.20 -14.84 3.16
C GLY A 153 -4.13 -14.26 2.08
N PRO A 154 -4.70 -15.11 1.22
CA PRO A 154 -5.39 -14.69 -0.01
C PRO A 154 -6.65 -13.84 0.20
N SER A 155 -7.31 -13.96 1.37
CA SER A 155 -8.51 -13.22 1.73
C SER A 155 -8.25 -11.93 2.51
N VAL A 156 -6.98 -11.58 2.73
CA VAL A 156 -6.60 -10.46 3.59
C VAL A 156 -6.28 -9.24 2.72
N SER A 157 -6.80 -8.08 3.12
CA SER A 157 -6.59 -6.78 2.45
C SER A 157 -5.94 -5.78 3.41
N PRO A 158 -5.22 -4.76 2.90
CA PRO A 158 -4.67 -3.70 3.76
C PRO A 158 -5.80 -2.90 4.42
N PHE A 159 -5.48 -2.15 5.47
CA PHE A 159 -6.40 -1.12 5.97
C PHE A 159 -6.35 0.07 5.02
N ASP A 160 -7.38 0.21 4.20
CA ASP A 160 -7.51 1.35 3.31
C ASP A 160 -8.03 2.58 4.06
N PHE A 161 -7.35 3.70 3.84
CA PHE A 161 -7.79 5.03 4.24
C PHE A 161 -7.79 5.94 3.00
N TYR A 162 -8.97 6.17 2.44
CA TYR A 162 -9.14 7.00 1.25
C TYR A 162 -9.24 8.47 1.64
N CYS A 163 -8.40 9.33 1.09
CA CYS A 163 -8.46 10.78 1.30
C CYS A 163 -9.32 11.43 0.20
N ASN A 164 -10.64 11.50 0.36
CA ASN A 164 -11.54 12.09 -0.65
C ASN A 164 -12.01 13.51 -0.30
N GLY A 165 -11.35 14.17 0.66
CA GLY A 165 -11.74 15.47 1.21
C GLY A 165 -12.92 15.44 2.20
N GLN A 166 -13.69 14.35 2.24
CA GLN A 166 -14.79 14.12 3.18
C GLN A 166 -14.43 13.15 4.30
N THR A 167 -13.30 12.45 4.20
CA THR A 167 -12.82 11.49 5.20
C THR A 167 -12.60 12.16 6.55
N ASP A 168 -13.22 11.60 7.58
CA ASP A 168 -13.05 12.09 8.94
C ASP A 168 -11.68 11.64 9.48
N VAL A 169 -11.02 12.53 10.21
CA VAL A 169 -9.80 12.23 10.98
C VAL A 169 -10.06 11.12 11.99
N SER A 170 -11.31 10.96 12.44
CA SER A 170 -11.71 9.87 13.32
C SER A 170 -11.51 8.48 12.70
N ASP A 171 -11.64 8.33 11.38
CA ASP A 171 -11.38 7.06 10.69
C ASP A 171 -9.88 6.72 10.69
N LEU A 172 -9.01 7.73 10.68
CA LEU A 172 -7.55 7.55 10.76
C LEU A 172 -7.09 7.32 12.20
N LEU A 173 -7.45 8.22 13.11
CA LEU A 173 -6.93 8.26 14.48
C LEU A 173 -7.73 7.40 15.46
N GLY A 174 -9.02 7.23 15.21
CA GLY A 174 -9.96 6.58 16.11
C GLY A 174 -10.91 7.56 16.80
N THR A 175 -11.89 6.98 17.50
CA THR A 175 -12.95 7.73 18.18
C THR A 175 -13.37 7.05 19.47
N TRP A 176 -13.86 7.84 20.42
CA TRP A 176 -14.51 7.33 21.62
C TRP A 176 -15.98 7.06 21.34
N THR A 177 -16.43 5.87 21.68
CA THR A 177 -17.83 5.46 21.60
C THR A 177 -18.36 5.10 22.98
N PRO A 178 -19.60 5.44 23.31
CA PRO A 178 -20.21 4.98 24.55
C PRO A 178 -20.48 3.47 24.46
N LYS A 179 -20.00 2.72 25.45
CA LYS A 179 -20.39 1.33 25.72
C LYS A 179 -21.82 1.34 26.26
N THR A 180 -22.78 1.23 25.36
CA THR A 180 -24.20 1.10 25.71
C THR A 180 -24.78 -0.14 25.05
N SER A 181 -25.51 -0.93 25.83
CA SER A 181 -26.37 -2.01 25.32
C SER A 181 -27.75 -1.50 24.92
N ASN A 182 -28.08 -0.23 25.22
CA ASN A 182 -29.35 0.39 24.87
C ASN A 182 -29.31 0.90 23.43
N ALA A 183 -30.22 0.38 22.59
CA ALA A 183 -30.37 0.78 21.20
C ALA A 183 -30.71 2.28 21.04
N GLU A 184 -31.49 2.85 21.95
CA GLU A 184 -31.90 4.26 21.91
C GLU A 184 -30.70 5.20 22.15
N ASP A 185 -29.86 4.85 23.12
CA ASP A 185 -28.62 5.58 23.42
C ASP A 185 -27.64 5.51 22.23
N ARG A 186 -27.57 4.35 21.56
CA ARG A 186 -26.78 4.18 20.34
C ARG A 186 -27.28 5.04 19.18
N GLU A 187 -28.59 5.13 19.01
CA GLU A 187 -29.20 5.96 17.98
C GLU A 187 -29.06 7.46 18.27
N LYS A 188 -29.16 7.88 19.54
CA LYS A 188 -28.84 9.24 19.99
C LYS A 188 -27.39 9.60 19.66
N TRP A 189 -26.45 8.70 19.97
CA TRP A 189 -25.04 8.88 19.67
C TRP A 189 -24.76 9.00 18.17
N ASN A 190 -25.32 8.11 17.36
CA ASN A 190 -25.13 8.12 15.91
C ASN A 190 -25.70 9.40 15.28
N ARG A 191 -26.88 9.86 15.73
CA ARG A 191 -27.46 11.15 15.30
C ARG A 191 -26.58 12.33 15.70
N PHE A 192 -26.02 12.30 16.91
CA PHE A 192 -25.13 13.35 17.38
C PHE A 192 -23.84 13.44 16.55
N ILE A 193 -23.13 12.33 16.33
CA ILE A 193 -21.90 12.32 15.51
C ILE A 193 -22.16 12.82 14.09
N ALA A 194 -23.31 12.47 13.51
CA ALA A 194 -23.68 12.91 12.17
C ALA A 194 -24.12 14.39 12.08
N SER A 195 -24.26 15.08 13.21
CA SER A 195 -24.69 16.49 13.26
C SER A 195 -23.50 17.46 13.19
N GLU A 196 -23.73 18.68 12.68
CA GLU A 196 -22.72 19.76 12.70
C GLU A 196 -22.27 20.09 14.13
N GLU A 197 -23.18 20.03 15.10
CA GLU A 197 -22.85 20.23 16.52
C GLU A 197 -21.88 19.16 17.01
N GLY A 198 -22.13 17.89 16.66
CA GLY A 198 -21.23 16.78 17.01
C GLY A 198 -19.84 16.94 16.42
N LEU A 199 -19.75 17.25 15.13
CA LEU A 199 -18.48 17.52 14.45
C LEU A 199 -17.70 18.65 15.15
N LYS A 200 -18.37 19.77 15.44
CA LYS A 200 -17.74 20.91 16.13
C LYS A 200 -17.27 20.56 17.54
N ARG A 201 -18.08 19.81 18.32
CA ARG A 201 -17.69 19.37 19.67
C ARG A 201 -16.53 18.38 19.66
N PHE A 202 -16.46 17.52 18.65
CA PHE A 202 -15.30 16.65 18.45
C PHE A 202 -14.05 17.43 18.04
N GLU A 203 -14.18 18.45 17.20
CA GLU A 203 -13.09 19.40 16.90
C GLU A 203 -12.66 20.18 18.15
N GLU A 204 -13.57 20.57 19.04
CA GLU A 204 -13.21 21.17 20.33
C GLU A 204 -12.48 20.17 21.25
N LEU A 205 -12.83 18.89 21.21
CA LEU A 205 -12.08 17.81 21.88
C LEU A 205 -10.68 17.61 21.26
N VAL A 206 -10.51 17.92 19.97
CA VAL A 206 -9.23 17.97 19.25
C VAL A 206 -8.36 19.12 19.68
N ASP A 207 -8.94 20.31 19.60
CA ASP A 207 -8.23 21.56 19.70
C ASP A 207 -8.18 22.07 21.13
N ALA A 208 -8.80 21.38 22.11
CA ALA A 208 -8.80 21.72 23.53
C ALA A 208 -7.39 22.12 23.99
N PRO A 209 -7.10 23.43 24.05
CA PRO A 209 -5.76 23.92 24.26
C PRO A 209 -5.55 23.92 25.76
N GLY A 210 -4.85 22.91 26.23
CA GLY A 210 -4.46 22.84 27.62
C GLY A 210 -4.27 21.41 28.02
N LEU A 211 -3.01 20.97 28.03
CA LEU A 211 -2.30 20.63 29.25
C LEU A 211 -0.81 20.59 28.87
N PRO A 212 0.05 21.41 29.51
CA PRO A 212 1.44 21.57 29.11
C PRO A 212 2.17 20.22 29.05
N GLU A 213 3.11 20.10 28.11
CA GLU A 213 4.11 19.03 28.11
C GLU A 213 4.71 18.92 29.53
N GLY A 214 4.53 17.76 30.18
CA GLY A 214 5.06 17.51 31.53
C GLY A 214 4.06 17.28 32.66
N ARG A 215 2.74 17.25 32.43
CA ARG A 215 1.78 16.73 33.44
C ARG A 215 1.60 15.21 33.35
N ASP A 216 1.28 14.61 34.49
CA ASP A 216 1.05 13.18 34.68
C ASP A 216 -0.08 12.65 33.76
N LEU A 217 0.13 11.50 33.11
CA LEU A 217 -0.82 10.86 32.18
C LEU A 217 -2.20 10.69 32.80
N THR A 218 -2.24 10.47 34.12
CA THR A 218 -3.45 10.30 34.92
C THR A 218 -4.33 11.55 34.97
N ASP A 219 -3.76 12.76 34.89
CA ASP A 219 -4.54 14.01 34.87
C ASP A 219 -5.20 14.21 33.50
N ARG A 220 -4.51 13.85 32.41
CA ARG A 220 -5.05 13.89 31.04
C ARG A 220 -6.22 12.93 30.87
N GLN A 221 -6.08 11.71 31.34
CA GLN A 221 -7.14 10.71 31.33
C GLN A 221 -8.37 11.16 32.14
N ARG A 222 -8.16 11.83 33.28
CA ARG A 222 -9.24 12.41 34.10
C ARG A 222 -9.97 13.55 33.38
N ALA A 223 -9.23 14.46 32.76
CA ALA A 223 -9.82 15.58 32.00
C ALA A 223 -10.64 15.11 30.79
N LEU A 224 -10.13 14.12 30.05
CA LEU A 224 -10.87 13.50 28.95
C LEU A 224 -12.12 12.77 29.45
N SER A 225 -11.99 11.98 30.53
CA SER A 225 -13.14 11.29 31.12
C SER A 225 -14.23 12.26 31.56
N HIS A 226 -13.86 13.41 32.12
CA HIS A 226 -14.80 14.47 32.48
C HIS A 226 -15.52 15.04 31.25
N HIS A 227 -14.79 15.41 30.20
CA HIS A 227 -15.38 15.90 28.96
C HIS A 227 -16.33 14.88 28.31
N LEU A 228 -15.94 13.60 28.28
CA LEU A 228 -16.80 12.52 27.76
C LEU A 228 -18.07 12.35 28.60
N GLN A 229 -17.99 12.52 29.92
CA GLN A 229 -19.18 12.51 30.78
C GLN A 229 -20.08 13.73 30.58
N GLU A 230 -19.51 14.92 30.40
CA GLU A 230 -20.27 16.13 30.07
C GLU A 230 -20.96 16.01 28.72
N LEU A 231 -20.26 15.47 27.72
CA LEU A 231 -20.80 15.14 26.42
C LEU A 231 -21.96 14.16 26.54
N ALA A 232 -21.79 13.05 27.26
CA ALA A 232 -22.86 12.08 27.50
C ALA A 232 -24.12 12.75 28.08
N LYS A 233 -23.94 13.63 29.07
CA LYS A 233 -25.05 14.38 29.67
C LYS A 233 -25.72 15.33 28.67
N SER A 234 -24.96 16.04 27.86
CA SER A 234 -25.50 17.04 26.93
C SER A 234 -26.38 16.42 25.84
N ILE A 235 -26.08 15.19 25.43
CA ILE A 235 -26.87 14.45 24.42
C ILE A 235 -27.91 13.51 25.03
N GLY A 236 -28.09 13.55 26.36
CA GLY A 236 -29.08 12.76 27.08
C GLY A 236 -28.80 11.26 27.11
N LEU A 237 -27.53 10.85 27.05
CA LEU A 237 -27.13 9.48 27.38
C LEU A 237 -27.29 9.25 28.89
N SER A 238 -27.57 8.00 29.26
CA SER A 238 -27.68 7.59 30.67
C SER A 238 -26.45 8.01 31.50
N SER A 239 -26.70 8.55 32.70
CA SER A 239 -25.65 8.98 33.64
C SER A 239 -24.88 7.76 34.15
N GLY A 240 -23.78 7.42 33.47
CA GLY A 240 -23.02 6.19 33.71
C GLY A 240 -22.48 5.53 32.45
N ALA A 241 -22.69 6.12 31.26
CA ALA A 241 -22.09 5.65 30.02
C ALA A 241 -20.57 5.40 30.20
N GLN A 242 -20.19 4.13 30.12
CA GLN A 242 -18.78 3.75 30.00
C GLN A 242 -18.35 4.07 28.56
N TRP A 243 -17.07 4.34 28.36
CA TRP A 243 -16.56 4.69 27.04
C TRP A 243 -15.53 3.65 26.57
N SER A 244 -15.51 3.39 25.26
CA SER A 244 -14.48 2.61 24.58
C SER A 244 -13.85 3.45 23.49
N PHE A 245 -12.53 3.47 23.46
CA PHE A 245 -11.81 3.96 22.30
C PHE A 245 -11.79 2.87 21.25
N THR A 246 -12.27 3.19 20.05
CA THR A 246 -12.12 2.36 18.87
C THR A 246 -10.97 2.96 18.05
N PRO A 247 -9.84 2.27 17.90
CA PRO A 247 -8.73 2.79 17.12
C PRO A 247 -9.13 2.92 15.65
N GLY A 248 -8.63 3.99 15.02
CA GLY A 248 -8.75 4.16 13.58
C GLY A 248 -7.67 3.37 12.84
N ALA A 249 -7.58 3.57 11.53
CA ALA A 249 -6.66 2.87 10.65
C ALA A 249 -5.18 2.97 11.11
N LEU A 250 -4.77 4.13 11.64
CA LEU A 250 -3.41 4.33 12.16
C LEU A 250 -3.15 3.54 13.45
N GLY A 251 -4.15 3.47 14.33
CA GLY A 251 -4.08 2.64 15.53
C GLY A 251 -3.98 1.15 15.19
N MET A 252 -4.77 0.68 14.22
CA MET A 252 -4.72 -0.70 13.72
C MET A 252 -3.39 -1.00 13.01
N CYS A 253 -2.78 -0.02 12.32
CA CYS A 253 -1.46 -0.17 11.73
C CYS A 253 -0.37 -0.38 12.78
N TYR A 254 -0.41 0.39 13.88
CA TYR A 254 0.59 0.32 14.94
C TYR A 254 0.43 -0.90 15.85
N GLU A 255 -0.80 -1.16 16.32
CA GLU A 255 -1.09 -2.17 17.36
C GLU A 255 -2.06 -3.26 16.89
N GLY A 256 -2.33 -3.37 15.59
CA GLY A 256 -3.12 -4.47 15.07
C GLY A 256 -2.50 -5.82 15.41
N LYS A 257 -3.30 -6.78 15.88
CA LYS A 257 -2.90 -8.17 16.03
C LYS A 257 -3.61 -9.02 15.00
N PHE A 258 -2.83 -9.60 14.10
CA PHE A 258 -3.34 -10.53 13.10
C PHE A 258 -3.52 -11.91 13.73
N ASP A 259 -4.70 -12.49 13.55
CA ASP A 259 -5.00 -13.86 13.90
C ASP A 259 -4.89 -14.75 12.65
N PRO A 260 -3.87 -15.62 12.56
CA PRO A 260 -3.65 -16.46 11.39
C PRO A 260 -4.73 -17.52 11.17
N GLU A 261 -5.47 -17.91 12.21
CA GLU A 261 -6.50 -18.94 12.11
C GLU A 261 -7.79 -18.37 11.52
N SER A 262 -8.26 -17.24 12.07
CA SER A 262 -9.45 -16.55 11.56
C SER A 262 -9.18 -15.63 10.37
N ARG A 263 -7.90 -15.39 10.02
CA ARG A 263 -7.45 -14.42 9.01
C ARG A 263 -8.03 -13.01 9.25
N SER A 264 -8.18 -12.64 10.52
CA SER A 264 -8.77 -11.37 10.93
C SER A 264 -7.77 -10.50 11.69
N LEU A 265 -8.01 -9.19 11.69
CA LEU A 265 -7.24 -8.25 12.50
C LEU A 265 -8.09 -7.77 13.66
N VAL A 266 -7.55 -7.87 14.87
CA VAL A 266 -8.15 -7.31 16.08
C VAL A 266 -7.25 -6.23 16.66
N SER A 267 -7.86 -5.19 17.22
CA SER A 267 -7.12 -4.20 18.01
C SER A 267 -6.63 -4.86 19.29
N ALA A 268 -5.32 -4.93 19.49
CA ALA A 268 -4.75 -5.43 20.73
C ALA A 268 -3.48 -4.65 21.08
N SER A 269 -3.43 -4.01 22.24
CA SER A 269 -2.23 -3.27 22.65
C SER A 269 -1.00 -4.18 22.61
N GLY A 270 0.08 -3.70 21.98
CA GLY A 270 1.28 -4.48 21.72
C GLY A 270 1.15 -5.54 20.62
N GLY A 271 0.16 -5.40 19.72
CA GLY A 271 0.07 -6.21 18.51
C GLY A 271 1.28 -6.03 17.58
N ASN A 272 1.40 -6.94 16.61
CA ASN A 272 2.52 -6.92 15.66
C ASN A 272 2.40 -5.78 14.63
N GLY A 273 1.28 -5.07 14.57
CA GLY A 273 1.01 -4.05 13.57
C GLY A 273 0.55 -4.66 12.25
N PHE A 274 0.24 -3.80 11.30
CA PHE A 274 -0.35 -4.21 10.03
C PHE A 274 -0.11 -3.19 8.91
N VAL A 275 -0.48 -3.54 7.67
CA VAL A 275 -0.36 -2.67 6.49
C VAL A 275 -1.51 -1.67 6.44
N LEU A 276 -1.18 -0.38 6.44
CA LEU A 276 -2.09 0.74 6.20
C LEU A 276 -1.80 1.34 4.82
N HIS A 277 -2.83 1.44 3.99
CA HIS A 277 -2.78 2.08 2.69
C HIS A 277 -3.55 3.40 2.70
N VAL A 278 -2.81 4.51 2.64
CA VAL A 278 -3.37 5.86 2.54
C VAL A 278 -3.46 6.25 1.06
N GLN A 279 -4.68 6.40 0.57
CA GLN A 279 -4.97 6.68 -0.84
C GLN A 279 -5.29 8.15 -1.08
N GLU A 280 -4.85 8.68 -2.22
CA GLU A 280 -5.13 10.06 -2.67
C GLU A 280 -4.72 11.15 -1.66
N ILE A 281 -3.59 10.98 -0.98
CA ILE A 281 -3.12 11.89 0.07
C ILE A 281 -3.05 13.37 -0.35
N GLY A 282 -2.89 13.68 -1.64
CA GLY A 282 -2.96 15.07 -2.15
C GLY A 282 -4.32 15.75 -1.96
N ARG A 283 -5.39 14.99 -1.70
CA ARG A 283 -6.74 15.48 -1.40
C ARG A 283 -7.04 15.49 0.11
N ALA A 284 -6.10 15.10 0.95
CA ALA A 284 -6.30 15.04 2.38
C ALA A 284 -6.43 16.43 3.01
N ARG A 285 -7.25 16.53 4.07
CA ARG A 285 -7.26 17.72 4.95
C ARG A 285 -5.91 17.86 5.65
N ALA A 286 -5.49 19.08 5.95
CA ALA A 286 -4.19 19.35 6.61
C ALA A 286 -3.99 18.55 7.91
N ILE A 287 -5.06 18.35 8.68
CA ILE A 287 -5.04 17.55 9.92
C ILE A 287 -4.68 16.07 9.70
N VAL A 288 -5.06 15.47 8.57
CA VAL A 288 -4.67 14.10 8.18
C VAL A 288 -3.18 14.06 7.85
N ALA A 289 -2.69 15.04 7.08
CA ALA A 289 -1.26 15.15 6.77
C ALA A 289 -0.43 15.36 8.04
N ASN A 290 -0.89 16.19 8.97
CA ASN A 290 -0.26 16.40 10.27
C ASN A 290 -0.22 15.13 11.12
N ALA A 291 -1.30 14.36 11.16
CA ALA A 291 -1.31 13.06 11.84
C ALA A 291 -0.26 12.09 11.26
N LEU A 292 -0.12 12.04 9.94
CA LEU A 292 0.92 11.23 9.28
C LEU A 292 2.34 11.79 9.46
N LEU A 293 2.50 13.10 9.73
CA LEU A 293 3.80 13.66 10.09
C LEU A 293 4.26 13.15 11.47
N GLU A 294 3.36 12.95 12.42
CA GLU A 294 3.68 12.46 13.76
C GLU A 294 4.16 11.00 13.78
N THR A 295 3.80 10.22 12.75
CA THR A 295 4.28 8.83 12.61
C THR A 295 5.74 8.77 12.17
N ARG A 296 6.37 9.91 11.84
CA ARG A 296 7.79 9.95 11.48
C ARG A 296 8.69 9.87 12.70
N GLY A 297 9.63 8.95 12.63
CA GLY A 297 10.73 8.79 13.55
C GLY A 297 12.04 9.38 13.00
N LYS A 298 13.16 8.90 13.56
CA LYS A 298 14.51 9.35 13.19
C LYS A 298 14.98 8.64 11.93
N ASN A 299 15.80 9.33 11.12
CA ASN A 299 16.46 8.78 9.93
C ASN A 299 15.47 8.20 8.89
N GLY A 300 14.29 8.80 8.76
CA GLY A 300 13.24 8.35 7.84
C GLY A 300 12.41 7.16 8.35
N ARG A 301 12.83 6.47 9.42
CA ARG A 301 12.01 5.39 10.00
C ARG A 301 10.70 5.93 10.57
N MET A 302 9.70 5.08 10.68
CA MET A 302 8.51 5.33 11.47
C MET A 302 8.86 5.42 12.95
N ASN A 303 8.11 6.24 13.66
CA ASN A 303 8.21 6.41 15.10
C ASN A 303 7.80 5.11 15.79
N ASP A 304 8.62 4.62 16.72
CA ASP A 304 8.34 3.39 17.49
C ASP A 304 7.14 3.55 18.41
N SER A 305 6.72 4.79 18.65
CA SER A 305 5.53 5.05 19.44
C SER A 305 4.84 6.34 19.06
N LEU A 306 3.51 6.30 19.03
CA LEU A 306 2.68 7.44 18.69
C LEU A 306 1.78 7.78 19.87
N GLN A 307 1.77 9.03 20.32
CA GLN A 307 0.85 9.46 21.36
C GLN A 307 -0.40 10.05 20.72
N LEU A 308 -1.45 9.24 20.59
CA LEU A 308 -2.72 9.76 20.11
C LEU A 308 -3.41 10.54 21.21
N TRP A 309 -3.48 11.86 21.03
CA TRP A 309 -4.21 12.73 21.94
C TRP A 309 -5.70 12.33 22.02
N ARG A 310 -6.28 11.83 20.93
CA ARG A 310 -7.65 11.25 20.90
C ARG A 310 -7.83 10.09 21.87
N ASN A 311 -6.81 9.30 22.17
CA ASN A 311 -6.92 8.17 23.11
C ASN A 311 -6.51 8.58 24.55
N GLY A 312 -6.82 9.82 24.95
CA GLY A 312 -6.42 10.34 26.26
C GLY A 312 -4.91 10.50 26.43
N GLY A 313 -4.18 10.58 25.31
CA GLY A 313 -2.72 10.58 25.30
C GLY A 313 -2.10 9.22 25.61
N GLN A 314 -2.84 8.11 25.46
CA GLN A 314 -2.22 6.79 25.51
C GLN A 314 -1.21 6.64 24.37
N LYS A 315 -0.08 6.05 24.72
CA LYS A 315 1.02 5.77 23.80
C LYS A 315 0.71 4.46 23.06
N LEU A 316 0.56 4.54 21.74
CA LEU A 316 0.58 3.38 20.87
C LEU A 316 2.02 2.94 20.68
N THR A 317 2.28 1.64 20.72
CA THR A 317 3.58 1.06 20.41
C THR A 317 3.53 0.44 19.01
N ARG A 318 4.50 0.77 18.17
CA ARG A 318 4.58 0.24 16.81
C ARG A 318 5.00 -1.22 16.85
N GLY A 319 4.19 -2.10 16.28
CA GLY A 319 4.57 -3.49 16.05
C GLY A 319 5.57 -3.65 14.88
N SER A 320 6.22 -4.82 14.82
CA SER A 320 7.25 -5.14 13.82
C SER A 320 6.75 -5.20 12.39
N ASP A 321 5.46 -5.47 12.21
CA ASP A 321 4.79 -5.66 10.93
C ASP A 321 4.05 -4.41 10.44
N ALA A 322 4.06 -3.33 11.23
CA ALA A 322 3.49 -2.06 10.83
C ALA A 322 4.17 -1.56 9.54
N LEU A 323 3.36 -1.17 8.57
CA LEU A 323 3.80 -0.52 7.33
C LEU A 323 2.75 0.51 6.91
N ILE A 324 3.18 1.74 6.69
CA ILE A 324 2.32 2.79 6.10
C ILE A 324 2.78 3.00 4.66
N VAL A 325 1.86 2.75 3.73
CA VAL A 325 2.02 3.01 2.31
C VAL A 325 1.09 4.13 1.90
N ILE A 326 1.66 5.19 1.36
CA ILE A 326 0.97 6.33 0.81
C ILE A 326 0.97 6.18 -0.70
N SER A 327 -0.19 6.30 -1.33
CA SER A 327 -0.27 6.33 -2.80
C SER A 327 -0.90 7.62 -3.28
N ASN A 328 -0.34 8.20 -4.34
CA ASN A 328 -0.86 9.42 -4.95
C ASN A 328 -0.73 9.38 -6.48
N ASN A 329 -1.55 10.18 -7.15
CA ASN A 329 -1.33 10.51 -8.56
C ASN A 329 -0.35 11.69 -8.67
N PRO A 330 0.36 11.85 -9.80
CA PRO A 330 1.32 12.93 -9.97
C PRO A 330 0.64 14.30 -9.99
N GLU A 331 1.31 15.34 -9.47
CA GLU A 331 0.79 16.71 -9.45
C GLU A 331 0.57 17.30 -10.86
N GLU A 332 1.35 16.86 -11.85
CA GLU A 332 1.34 17.41 -13.21
C GLU A 332 0.17 16.93 -14.08
N ASP A 333 -0.61 15.95 -13.61
CA ASP A 333 -1.80 15.48 -14.32
C ASP A 333 -2.96 16.47 -14.14
N SER A 334 -2.92 17.52 -14.95
CA SER A 334 -3.90 18.63 -15.02
C SER A 334 -5.36 18.19 -15.25
N SER A 335 -5.61 16.90 -15.49
CA SER A 335 -6.95 16.32 -15.59
C SER A 335 -7.64 16.15 -14.22
N PHE A 336 -6.89 16.08 -13.12
CA PHE A 336 -7.44 15.95 -11.77
C PHE A 336 -7.48 17.29 -11.05
N GLN A 337 -8.61 18.00 -11.14
CA GLN A 337 -8.86 19.18 -10.31
C GLN A 337 -8.79 18.82 -8.81
N GLY A 338 -8.06 19.61 -8.02
CA GLY A 338 -8.08 19.53 -6.55
C GLY A 338 -7.01 18.63 -5.88
N ILE A 339 -5.93 18.25 -6.59
CA ILE A 339 -4.77 17.62 -5.95
C ILE A 339 -3.87 18.74 -5.39
N ASN A 340 -3.73 18.82 -4.07
CA ASN A 340 -2.74 19.69 -3.45
C ASN A 340 -1.35 19.05 -3.55
N SER A 341 -0.32 19.89 -3.67
CA SER A 341 1.05 19.42 -3.56
C SER A 341 1.26 18.75 -2.21
N LEU A 342 1.95 17.61 -2.20
CA LEU A 342 2.21 16.91 -0.95
C LEU A 342 3.08 17.76 -0.03
N ASP A 343 2.76 17.72 1.26
CA ASP A 343 3.52 18.46 2.27
C ASP A 343 5.01 18.08 2.19
N LYS A 344 5.86 19.10 1.99
CA LYS A 344 7.31 18.89 1.81
C LYS A 344 7.97 18.29 3.04
N ALA A 345 7.46 18.57 4.24
CA ALA A 345 7.97 17.94 5.44
C ALA A 345 7.62 16.45 5.44
N LEU A 346 6.41 16.08 5.02
CA LEU A 346 5.99 14.68 4.93
C LEU A 346 6.90 13.93 3.95
N LEU A 347 7.07 14.45 2.73
CA LEU A 347 7.89 13.85 1.67
C LEU A 347 9.34 13.57 2.10
N ARG A 348 9.97 14.46 2.87
CA ARG A 348 11.37 14.30 3.32
C ARG A 348 11.63 13.05 4.16
N GLY A 349 10.58 12.43 4.69
CA GLY A 349 10.69 11.23 5.51
C GLY A 349 10.33 9.93 4.82
N LEU A 350 9.85 9.98 3.58
CA LEU A 350 9.33 8.81 2.90
C LEU A 350 10.41 8.19 2.03
N MET A 351 10.46 6.86 1.98
CA MET A 351 10.95 6.18 0.80
C MET A 351 9.96 6.48 -0.34
N SER A 352 10.43 6.77 -1.55
CA SER A 352 9.54 7.08 -2.67
C SER A 352 9.90 6.29 -3.91
N VAL A 353 8.90 5.68 -4.54
CA VAL A 353 8.97 5.16 -5.90
C VAL A 353 8.01 5.96 -6.77
N LYS A 354 8.52 6.49 -7.87
CA LYS A 354 7.77 7.38 -8.76
C LYS A 354 7.75 6.82 -10.18
N PHE A 355 6.55 6.72 -10.74
CA PHE A 355 6.32 6.26 -12.10
C PHE A 355 5.64 7.37 -12.91
N LEU A 356 6.44 8.34 -13.35
CA LEU A 356 5.96 9.55 -14.02
C LEU A 356 5.55 9.33 -15.48
N GLU A 357 5.97 8.22 -16.09
CA GLU A 357 5.71 7.90 -17.49
C GLU A 357 4.61 6.83 -17.66
N GLY A 358 3.94 6.45 -16.56
CA GLY A 358 2.96 5.36 -16.56
C GLY A 358 3.58 3.98 -16.73
N LEU A 359 2.83 3.05 -17.32
CA LEU A 359 3.33 1.71 -17.66
C LEU A 359 4.27 1.77 -18.87
N SER A 360 5.38 1.05 -18.79
CA SER A 360 6.31 0.89 -19.91
C SER A 360 5.64 0.18 -21.11
N PRO A 361 6.12 0.41 -22.34
CA PRO A 361 5.62 -0.32 -23.53
C PRO A 361 5.69 -1.84 -23.38
N TYR A 362 6.70 -2.33 -22.66
CA TYR A 362 6.87 -3.75 -22.39
C TYR A 362 5.80 -4.27 -21.43
N SER A 363 5.51 -3.55 -20.35
CA SER A 363 4.42 -3.90 -19.42
C SER A 363 3.06 -3.88 -20.10
N LEU A 364 2.81 -2.88 -20.96
CA LEU A 364 1.60 -2.84 -21.79
C LEU A 364 1.52 -4.04 -22.74
N ALA A 365 2.64 -4.44 -23.36
CA ALA A 365 2.69 -5.63 -24.20
C ALA A 365 2.43 -6.92 -23.39
N MET A 366 3.00 -7.06 -22.20
CA MET A 366 2.77 -8.20 -21.31
C MET A 366 1.31 -8.29 -20.85
N ALA A 367 0.74 -7.17 -20.39
CA ALA A 367 -0.66 -7.11 -19.98
C ALA A 367 -1.58 -7.42 -21.17
N SER A 368 -1.32 -6.81 -22.32
CA SER A 368 -2.12 -7.06 -23.54
C SER A 368 -2.01 -8.52 -23.99
N ASP A 369 -0.81 -9.12 -23.97
CA ASP A 369 -0.64 -10.53 -24.29
C ASP A 369 -1.49 -11.40 -23.35
N GLN A 370 -1.45 -11.16 -22.03
CA GLN A 370 -2.25 -11.95 -21.10
C GLN A 370 -3.76 -11.78 -21.31
N TYR A 371 -4.26 -10.56 -21.53
CA TYR A 371 -5.69 -10.30 -21.68
C TYR A 371 -6.26 -10.77 -23.02
N PHE A 372 -5.48 -10.65 -24.10
CA PHE A 372 -5.94 -11.01 -25.44
C PHE A 372 -5.57 -12.44 -25.84
N ARG A 373 -4.71 -13.12 -25.07
CA ARG A 373 -4.49 -14.55 -25.21
C ARG A 373 -5.67 -15.30 -24.61
N TYR A 374 -6.26 -16.17 -25.43
CA TYR A 374 -7.34 -17.05 -25.01
C TYR A 374 -6.83 -18.48 -24.92
N GLU A 375 -7.14 -19.15 -23.82
CA GLU A 375 -6.97 -20.59 -23.72
C GLU A 375 -8.17 -21.28 -24.35
N ARG A 376 -7.88 -22.21 -25.27
CA ARG A 376 -8.90 -23.00 -25.93
C ARG A 376 -9.39 -24.06 -24.95
N SER A 377 -10.62 -23.91 -24.44
CA SER A 377 -11.23 -24.92 -23.56
C SER A 377 -11.63 -26.17 -24.35
N ASN A 378 -12.42 -26.02 -25.42
CA ASN A 378 -12.81 -27.10 -26.31
C ASN A 378 -12.75 -26.67 -27.79
N THR A 379 -12.19 -27.55 -28.61
CA THR A 379 -12.26 -27.47 -30.07
C THR A 379 -13.65 -27.86 -30.53
N PRO A 380 -14.41 -27.01 -31.23
CA PRO A 380 -15.63 -27.47 -31.88
C PRO A 380 -15.27 -28.49 -32.96
N GLU A 381 -15.96 -29.64 -32.99
CA GLU A 381 -15.73 -30.72 -33.98
C GLU A 381 -16.00 -30.25 -35.42
N HIS A 382 -16.89 -29.27 -35.57
CA HIS A 382 -17.23 -28.65 -36.84
C HIS A 382 -17.19 -27.13 -36.74
N LYS A 383 -16.81 -26.50 -37.85
CA LYS A 383 -16.86 -25.04 -38.00
C LYS A 383 -18.28 -24.53 -37.70
N PRO A 384 -18.47 -23.61 -36.73
CA PRO A 384 -19.78 -23.04 -36.46
C PRO A 384 -20.37 -22.37 -37.71
N PHE A 385 -21.66 -22.56 -37.95
CA PHE A 385 -22.36 -21.97 -39.09
C PHE A 385 -22.22 -20.44 -39.07
N ASN A 386 -21.91 -19.84 -40.22
CA ASN A 386 -21.59 -18.40 -40.41
C ASN A 386 -20.33 -17.88 -39.71
N CYS A 387 -19.45 -18.74 -39.20
CA CYS A 387 -18.15 -18.29 -38.71
C CYS A 387 -17.23 -17.98 -39.90
N LEU A 388 -16.79 -16.73 -40.08
CA LEU A 388 -15.88 -16.37 -41.18
C LEU A 388 -14.45 -16.87 -40.90
N LEU A 389 -14.00 -16.75 -39.65
CA LEU A 389 -12.66 -17.09 -39.20
C LEU A 389 -12.71 -18.06 -38.02
N GLU A 390 -11.98 -19.16 -38.13
CA GLU A 390 -11.79 -20.13 -37.06
C GLU A 390 -10.70 -19.66 -36.10
N LEU A 391 -10.95 -18.57 -35.37
CA LEU A 391 -9.98 -17.97 -34.44
C LEU A 391 -9.40 -19.02 -33.47
N TYR A 392 -10.19 -20.01 -33.09
CA TYR A 392 -9.77 -21.13 -32.24
C TYR A 392 -8.65 -22.01 -32.83
N ASN A 393 -8.39 -21.96 -34.14
CA ASN A 393 -7.28 -22.67 -34.79
C ASN A 393 -5.96 -21.87 -34.79
N TYR A 394 -6.01 -20.60 -34.41
CA TYR A 394 -4.85 -19.70 -34.34
C TYR A 394 -4.78 -18.96 -33.00
N PRO A 395 -4.89 -19.65 -31.85
CA PRO A 395 -5.01 -19.01 -30.55
C PRO A 395 -3.82 -18.14 -30.18
N ASP A 396 -2.61 -18.62 -30.46
CA ASP A 396 -1.40 -17.88 -30.18
C ASP A 396 -1.14 -16.76 -31.20
N ASP A 397 -1.44 -16.96 -32.49
CA ASP A 397 -1.11 -15.98 -33.54
C ASP A 397 -2.03 -14.76 -33.52
N ILE A 398 -3.35 -14.97 -33.40
CA ILE A 398 -4.32 -13.87 -33.45
C ILE A 398 -4.37 -13.15 -32.10
N GLY A 399 -4.35 -13.88 -30.98
CA GLY A 399 -4.32 -13.30 -29.64
C GLY A 399 -3.10 -12.38 -29.45
N ARG A 400 -1.91 -12.85 -29.83
CA ARG A 400 -0.68 -12.03 -29.79
C ARG A 400 -0.73 -10.84 -30.73
N MET A 401 -1.28 -11.01 -31.95
CA MET A 401 -1.42 -9.92 -32.90
C MET A 401 -2.35 -8.82 -32.36
N LEU A 402 -3.50 -9.20 -31.79
CA LEU A 402 -4.42 -8.27 -31.14
C LEU A 402 -3.77 -7.60 -29.94
N GLY A 403 -3.08 -8.36 -29.09
CA GLY A 403 -2.33 -7.83 -27.95
C GLY A 403 -1.28 -6.81 -28.37
N SER A 404 -0.52 -7.08 -29.44
CA SER A 404 0.46 -6.15 -30.01
C SER A 404 -0.20 -4.86 -30.52
N VAL A 405 -1.29 -4.97 -31.28
CA VAL A 405 -2.04 -3.80 -31.77
C VAL A 405 -2.58 -2.97 -30.60
N MET A 406 -3.15 -3.62 -29.59
CA MET A 406 -3.74 -2.95 -28.43
C MET A 406 -2.69 -2.27 -27.55
N SER A 407 -1.53 -2.89 -27.33
CA SER A 407 -0.42 -2.26 -26.61
C SER A 407 0.04 -0.96 -27.31
N VAL A 408 0.23 -1.01 -28.64
CA VAL A 408 0.61 0.18 -29.43
C VAL A 408 -0.49 1.25 -29.40
N PHE A 409 -1.75 0.84 -29.50
CA PHE A 409 -2.89 1.74 -29.42
C PHE A 409 -2.94 2.46 -28.07
N HIS A 410 -2.87 1.72 -26.96
CA HIS A 410 -2.87 2.29 -25.61
C HIS A 410 -1.69 3.23 -25.40
N GLY A 411 -0.48 2.84 -25.78
CA GLY A 411 0.70 3.69 -25.65
C GLY A 411 0.58 5.02 -26.43
N LYS A 412 0.04 4.98 -27.66
CA LYS A 412 -0.21 6.19 -28.45
C LYS A 412 -1.36 7.03 -27.90
N PHE A 413 -2.43 6.40 -27.42
CA PHE A 413 -3.59 7.07 -26.86
C PHE A 413 -3.25 7.81 -25.57
N THR A 414 -2.50 7.19 -24.65
CA THR A 414 -2.03 7.82 -23.41
C THR A 414 -1.15 9.04 -23.71
N LYS A 415 -0.20 8.93 -24.65
CA LYS A 415 0.64 10.07 -25.09
C LYS A 415 -0.20 11.19 -25.72
N ALA A 416 -1.22 10.85 -26.50
CA ALA A 416 -2.12 11.84 -27.09
C ALA A 416 -2.92 12.58 -26.00
N LEU A 417 -3.44 11.85 -25.00
CA LEU A 417 -4.17 12.46 -23.87
C LEU A 417 -3.28 13.41 -23.08
N SER A 418 -2.07 13.00 -22.69
CA SER A 418 -1.15 13.85 -21.91
C SER A 418 -0.70 15.10 -22.67
N SER A 419 -0.43 14.98 -23.98
CA SER A 419 -0.10 16.14 -24.83
C SER A 419 -1.27 17.12 -25.01
N SER A 420 -2.52 16.62 -25.02
CA SER A 420 -3.71 17.45 -25.15
C SER A 420 -4.07 18.19 -23.85
N ALA A 421 -3.78 17.59 -22.69
CA ALA A 421 -4.01 18.19 -21.38
C ALA A 421 -3.14 19.43 -21.14
N GLY A 422 -1.89 19.42 -21.61
CA GLY A 422 -1.00 20.59 -21.57
C GLY A 422 -1.41 21.76 -22.49
N SER A 423 -2.31 21.54 -23.46
CA SER A 423 -2.78 22.58 -24.39
C SER A 423 -4.05 23.30 -23.93
N ARG A 424 -4.86 22.70 -23.05
CA ARG A 424 -6.14 23.27 -22.61
C ARG A 424 -6.04 24.33 -21.50
N SER A 425 -4.86 24.57 -20.93
CA SER A 425 -4.68 25.55 -19.84
C SER A 425 -4.31 26.98 -20.29
N LYS A 426 -4.22 27.26 -21.61
CA LYS A 426 -3.86 28.61 -22.11
C LYS A 426 -4.99 29.41 -22.78
N ASP A 427 -6.13 28.81 -23.11
CA ASP A 427 -7.16 29.45 -23.95
C ASP A 427 -8.52 29.63 -23.26
N LEU A 428 -8.54 30.04 -21.99
CA LEU A 428 -9.74 30.59 -21.35
C LEU A 428 -9.40 31.93 -20.68
N VAL A 429 -8.92 32.88 -21.50
CA VAL A 429 -9.11 34.31 -21.22
C VAL A 429 -10.50 34.66 -21.73
N VAL A 430 -11.46 34.80 -20.82
CA VAL A 430 -12.74 35.44 -21.14
C VAL A 430 -12.45 36.93 -21.32
N PRO A 431 -12.69 37.53 -22.49
CA PRO A 431 -12.60 38.98 -22.64
C PRO A 431 -13.69 39.64 -21.80
N SER A 432 -13.29 40.70 -21.10
CA SER A 432 -14.05 41.57 -20.19
C SER A 432 -15.51 41.83 -20.55
#